data_AF-A0A9D6MRK0-F1
#
_entry.id   AF-A0A9D6MRK0-F1
#
_cell.length_a   1.000
_cell.length_b   1.000
_cell.length_c   1.000
_cell.angle_alpha   90.00
_cell.angle_beta   90.00
_cell.angle_gamma   90.00
#
_symmetry.space_group_name_H-M   'P 1'
#
loop_
_entity.id
_entity.type
_entity.pdbx_description
1 polymer ?
#
loop_
_entity_poly.entity_id
_entity_poly.type
_entity_poly.pdbx_seq_one_letter_code
_entity_poly.pdbx_strand_id
1 'polypeptide(L)'
;MRGFDNLSNASCVRRSRGVSMIELIIVITISGIIATILGVVLVRPIQGYEAQVRRAQLVDAAEMAVRRLGRDIRQALPNSVRVRDALGNTNNVNCSATGAVCTIEMLNTLDGARYREGPGNIGHDHGPTQYRLKVPGNDNNGFNIVGEFQNFRPTLPFTSTSERLAIYNQSATGATSAYADATLAAGPYVITNPNAPANTKFMLQDDGGGDEWRITPSGNPNFNFRWASPNQRIFIVDTPVSYGERQHHALLELFHYRRPTERAGRRHQRLALNAGHGLQLQLLAGHEPARRARDARHYHRR
;
A
#
# COMPACT_ATOMS: atom_id res chain seq x y z
N MET A 1 4.45 -27.08 99.01
CA MET A 1 5.25 -26.02 99.67
C MET A 1 6.67 -26.11 99.14
N ARG A 2 7.17 -25.02 98.52
CA ARG A 2 8.57 -24.71 98.11
C ARG A 2 9.25 -25.70 97.15
N GLY A 3 9.96 -25.31 96.10
CA GLY A 3 10.44 -24.00 95.68
C GLY A 3 10.64 -23.97 94.16
N PHE A 4 10.45 -22.77 93.61
CA PHE A 4 10.83 -22.41 92.25
C PHE A 4 12.32 -22.11 92.24
N ASP A 5 13.12 -22.92 91.55
CA ASP A 5 14.46 -22.53 91.13
C ASP A 5 14.48 -22.30 89.62
N ASN A 6 14.61 -21.01 89.31
CA ASN A 6 14.86 -20.42 88.02
C ASN A 6 16.18 -20.93 87.42
N LEU A 7 16.14 -21.37 86.16
CA LEU A 7 17.30 -21.31 85.27
C LEU A 7 16.91 -20.56 83.99
N SER A 8 17.11 -19.24 84.09
CA SER A 8 17.58 -18.32 83.06
C SER A 8 17.29 -18.69 81.59
N ASN A 9 16.33 -17.99 80.99
CA ASN A 9 16.38 -17.67 79.57
C ASN A 9 17.70 -16.95 79.28
N ALA A 10 18.61 -17.63 78.58
CA ALA A 10 19.76 -16.98 77.99
C ALA A 10 19.28 -16.08 76.85
N SER A 11 18.90 -14.84 77.16
CA SER A 11 18.77 -13.79 76.17
C SER A 11 20.16 -13.45 75.67
N CYS A 12 20.48 -13.92 74.46
CA CYS A 12 21.63 -13.48 73.69
C CYS A 12 21.49 -11.98 73.43
N VAL A 13 22.10 -11.17 74.30
CA VAL A 13 22.28 -9.74 74.06
C VAL A 13 23.23 -9.60 72.88
N ARG A 14 22.66 -9.31 71.71
CA ARG A 14 23.43 -8.96 70.53
C ARG A 14 24.20 -7.68 70.85
N ARG A 15 25.50 -7.80 71.18
CA ARG A 15 26.39 -6.65 71.37
C ARG A 15 26.38 -5.82 70.09
N SER A 16 25.78 -4.65 70.15
CA SER A 16 25.93 -3.61 69.13
C SER A 16 27.39 -3.18 69.12
N ARG A 17 28.19 -3.74 68.22
CA ARG A 17 29.53 -3.24 67.93
C ARG A 17 29.37 -1.93 67.16
N GLY A 18 29.81 -0.82 67.74
CA GLY A 18 29.86 0.48 67.06
C GLY A 18 30.89 0.43 65.93
N VAL A 19 30.53 1.00 64.79
CA VAL A 19 31.42 1.12 63.61
C VAL A 19 32.42 2.25 63.88
N SER A 20 33.70 2.02 63.60
CA SER A 20 34.72 3.07 63.74
C SER A 20 34.67 4.04 62.54
N MET A 21 35.12 5.29 62.75
CA MET A 21 35.14 6.28 61.67
C MET A 21 36.00 5.84 60.48
N ILE A 22 37.11 5.14 60.76
CA ILE A 22 38.00 4.59 59.72
C ILE A 22 37.35 3.44 58.95
N GLU A 23 36.58 2.58 59.62
CA GLU A 23 35.84 1.50 58.99
C GLU A 23 34.78 2.05 58.03
N LEU A 24 34.09 3.14 58.41
CA LEU A 24 33.14 3.82 57.53
C LEU A 24 33.84 4.43 56.30
N ILE A 25 35.00 5.08 56.46
CA ILE A 25 35.77 5.68 55.37
C ILE A 25 36.20 4.61 54.35
N ILE A 26 36.68 3.45 54.82
CA ILE A 26 37.09 2.35 53.95
C ILE A 26 35.89 1.79 53.18
N VAL A 27 34.73 1.64 53.81
CA VAL A 27 33.52 1.11 53.17
C VAL A 27 33.04 2.03 52.04
N ILE A 28 32.93 3.34 52.28
CA ILE A 28 32.45 4.28 51.24
C ILE A 28 33.44 4.40 50.08
N THR A 29 34.75 4.34 50.34
CA THR A 29 35.78 4.43 49.30
C THR A 29 35.79 3.19 48.41
N ILE A 30 35.78 1.98 49.00
CA ILE A 30 35.71 0.72 48.25
C ILE A 30 34.40 0.63 47.46
N SER A 31 33.28 1.01 48.07
CA SER A 31 31.97 0.99 47.39
C SER A 31 31.92 1.95 46.20
N GLY A 32 32.53 3.12 46.30
CA GLY A 32 32.65 4.08 45.20
C GLY A 32 33.45 3.52 44.01
N ILE A 33 34.60 2.87 44.29
CA ILE A 33 35.43 2.25 43.24
C ILE A 33 34.64 1.13 42.54
N ILE A 34 33.98 0.25 43.29
CA ILE A 34 33.20 -0.86 42.72
C ILE A 34 32.03 -0.32 41.89
N ALA A 35 31.30 0.68 42.39
CA ALA A 35 30.17 1.27 41.69
C ALA A 35 30.57 1.86 40.33
N THR A 36 31.73 2.54 40.25
CA THR A 36 32.22 3.10 38.98
C THR A 36 32.58 2.04 37.96
N ILE A 37 33.28 0.96 38.37
CA ILE A 37 33.64 -0.15 37.48
C ILE A 37 32.38 -0.85 36.96
N LEU A 38 31.44 -1.17 37.86
CA LEU A 38 30.18 -1.83 37.48
C LEU A 38 29.34 -0.96 36.56
N GLY A 39 29.30 0.36 36.78
CA GLY A 39 28.59 1.31 35.93
C GLY A 39 29.05 1.22 34.47
N VAL A 40 30.36 1.25 34.22
CA VAL A 40 30.91 1.17 32.84
C VAL A 40 30.67 -0.20 32.20
N VAL A 41 30.75 -1.27 32.98
CA VAL A 41 30.54 -2.64 32.48
C VAL A 41 29.09 -2.90 32.10
N LEU A 42 28.11 -2.36 32.84
CA LEU A 42 26.68 -2.62 32.61
C LEU A 42 26.05 -1.75 31.51
N VAL A 43 26.61 -0.58 31.21
CA VAL A 43 26.06 0.31 30.16
C VAL A 43 26.11 -0.34 28.78
N ARG A 44 27.21 -1.04 28.44
CA ARG A 44 27.38 -1.64 27.10
C ARG A 44 26.36 -2.76 26.81
N PRO A 45 26.11 -3.73 27.72
CA PRO A 45 25.06 -4.74 27.53
C PRO A 45 23.66 -4.13 27.39
N ILE A 46 23.32 -3.09 28.16
CA ILE A 46 22.01 -2.43 28.08
C ILE A 46 21.83 -1.75 26.71
N GLN A 47 22.83 -0.98 26.26
CA GLN A 47 22.82 -0.37 24.93
C GLN A 47 22.76 -1.43 23.81
N GLY A 48 23.46 -2.55 23.97
CA GLY A 48 23.41 -3.68 23.05
C GLY A 48 22.02 -4.31 22.98
N TYR A 49 21.36 -4.49 24.12
CA TYR A 49 19.98 -4.98 24.18
C TYR A 49 19.01 -4.02 23.50
N GLU A 50 19.09 -2.71 23.78
CA GLU A 50 18.24 -1.71 23.13
C GLU A 50 18.43 -1.67 21.61
N ALA A 51 19.68 -1.74 21.14
CA ALA A 51 19.99 -1.81 19.72
C ALA A 51 19.41 -3.09 19.07
N GLN A 52 19.49 -4.22 19.77
CA GLN A 52 18.95 -5.49 19.31
C GLN A 52 17.41 -5.46 19.21
N VAL A 53 16.74 -4.90 20.23
CA VAL A 53 15.28 -4.72 20.21
C VAL A 53 14.86 -3.82 19.06
N ARG A 54 15.53 -2.68 18.87
CA ARG A 54 15.26 -1.75 17.76
C ARG A 54 15.43 -2.44 16.41
N ARG A 55 16.49 -3.23 16.24
CA ARG A 55 16.74 -3.97 15.01
C ARG A 55 15.66 -5.03 14.75
N ALA A 56 15.25 -5.77 15.78
CA ALA A 56 14.19 -6.77 15.67
C ALA A 56 12.87 -6.12 15.20
N GLN A 57 12.48 -5.00 15.82
CA GLN A 57 11.29 -4.24 15.43
C GLN A 57 11.33 -3.76 13.96
N LEU A 58 12.48 -3.29 13.49
CA LEU A 58 12.64 -2.87 12.09
C LEU A 58 12.52 -4.04 11.11
N VAL A 59 13.09 -5.20 11.47
CA VAL A 59 13.00 -6.42 10.65
C VAL A 59 11.55 -6.90 10.56
N ASP A 60 10.83 -6.96 11.69
CA ASP A 60 9.43 -7.37 11.72
C ASP A 60 8.54 -6.45 10.87
N ALA A 61 8.77 -5.13 10.96
CA ALA A 61 8.06 -4.14 10.14
C ALA A 61 8.34 -4.33 8.64
N ALA A 62 9.61 -4.55 8.27
CA ALA A 62 10.00 -4.82 6.90
C ALA A 62 9.38 -6.11 6.36
N GLU A 63 9.34 -7.18 7.16
CA GLU A 63 8.76 -8.45 6.77
C GLU A 63 7.24 -8.32 6.52
N MET A 64 6.52 -7.64 7.42
CA MET A 64 5.09 -7.36 7.22
C MET A 64 4.84 -6.54 5.95
N ALA A 65 5.67 -5.53 5.69
CA ALA A 65 5.57 -4.71 4.48
C ALA A 65 5.78 -5.56 3.21
N VAL A 66 6.80 -6.41 3.16
CA VAL A 66 7.08 -7.29 2.02
C VAL A 66 5.95 -8.30 1.80
N ARG A 67 5.43 -8.90 2.87
CA ARG A 67 4.29 -9.83 2.78
C ARG A 67 3.03 -9.15 2.23
N ARG A 68 2.79 -7.89 2.60
CA ARG A 68 1.68 -7.09 2.06
C ARG A 68 1.91 -6.76 0.59
N LEU A 69 3.09 -6.23 0.24
CA LEU A 69 3.48 -5.94 -1.14
C LEU A 69 3.30 -7.17 -2.04
N GLY A 70 3.73 -8.34 -1.57
CA GLY A 70 3.58 -9.59 -2.31
C GLY A 70 2.13 -10.01 -2.55
N ARG A 71 1.18 -9.62 -1.69
CA ARG A 71 -0.26 -9.84 -1.95
C ARG A 71 -0.81 -8.85 -2.96
N ASP A 72 -0.47 -7.57 -2.80
CA ASP A 72 -0.99 -6.51 -3.68
C ASP A 72 -0.44 -6.66 -5.11
N ILE A 73 0.83 -7.07 -5.27
CA ILE A 73 1.43 -7.39 -6.57
C ILE A 73 0.68 -8.53 -7.28
N ARG A 74 0.19 -9.54 -6.55
CA ARG A 74 -0.61 -10.63 -7.14
C ARG A 74 -1.98 -10.17 -7.60
N GLN A 75 -2.51 -9.10 -7.01
CA GLN A 75 -3.78 -8.48 -7.40
C GLN A 75 -3.58 -7.34 -8.43
N ALA A 76 -2.33 -6.99 -8.74
CA ALA A 76 -2.04 -5.96 -9.73
C ALA A 76 -2.45 -6.39 -11.14
N LEU A 77 -2.85 -5.41 -11.96
CA LEU A 77 -3.09 -5.61 -13.38
C LEU A 77 -1.81 -6.20 -14.00
N PRO A 78 -1.91 -7.30 -14.78
CA PRO A 78 -0.75 -7.90 -15.43
C PRO A 78 0.03 -6.86 -16.24
N ASN A 79 1.36 -6.90 -16.15
CA ASN A 79 2.27 -5.93 -16.78
C ASN A 79 2.08 -4.47 -16.32
N SER A 80 1.52 -4.19 -15.13
CA SER A 80 1.42 -2.81 -14.61
C SER A 80 2.48 -2.46 -13.57
N VAL A 81 3.10 -3.44 -12.91
CA VAL A 81 4.07 -3.15 -11.84
C VAL A 81 5.32 -2.48 -12.42
N ARG A 82 5.65 -1.28 -11.93
CA ARG A 82 6.85 -0.52 -12.32
C ARG A 82 7.48 0.19 -11.15
N VAL A 83 8.74 0.60 -11.33
CA VAL A 83 9.43 1.52 -10.43
C VAL A 83 9.32 2.94 -11.00
N ARG A 84 9.15 3.91 -10.11
CA ARG A 84 9.07 5.34 -10.44
C ARG A 84 9.94 6.13 -9.47
N ASP A 85 10.72 7.10 -9.94
CA ASP A 85 11.40 8.04 -9.03
C ASP A 85 10.53 9.24 -8.64
N ALA A 86 11.04 10.05 -7.71
CA ALA A 86 10.43 11.31 -7.30
C ALA A 86 10.24 12.32 -8.46
N LEU A 87 11.02 12.22 -9.54
CA LEU A 87 10.91 13.08 -10.73
C LEU A 87 9.84 12.59 -11.72
N GLY A 88 9.38 11.35 -11.55
CA GLY A 88 8.34 10.72 -12.35
C GLY A 88 8.86 9.84 -13.49
N ASN A 89 10.16 9.57 -13.57
CA ASN A 89 10.74 8.64 -14.54
C ASN A 89 10.35 7.20 -14.19
N THR A 90 10.16 6.36 -15.21
CA THR A 90 9.66 4.97 -15.03
C THR A 90 10.39 3.88 -15.81
N ASN A 91 11.22 4.24 -16.80
CA ASN A 91 11.92 3.27 -17.66
C ASN A 91 13.29 2.85 -17.10
N ASN A 92 14.14 3.83 -16.76
CA ASN A 92 15.50 3.63 -16.27
C ASN A 92 15.67 4.36 -14.95
N VAL A 93 15.02 3.85 -13.91
CA VAL A 93 15.07 4.46 -12.59
C VAL A 93 16.26 3.93 -11.80
N ASN A 94 17.19 4.82 -11.43
CA ASN A 94 18.28 4.47 -10.52
C ASN A 94 17.92 4.87 -9.08
N CYS A 95 17.71 3.86 -8.24
CA CYS A 95 17.33 4.03 -6.84
C CYS A 95 18.50 3.88 -5.86
N SER A 96 19.74 3.78 -6.35
CA SER A 96 20.93 3.59 -5.51
C SER A 96 21.63 4.89 -5.12
N ALA A 97 21.29 6.00 -5.77
CA ALA A 97 21.89 7.29 -5.46
C ALA A 97 21.44 7.79 -4.08
N THR A 98 22.36 8.35 -3.30
CA THR A 98 22.04 8.92 -1.99
C THR A 98 20.96 9.99 -2.11
N GLY A 99 19.87 9.84 -1.36
CA GLY A 99 18.72 10.75 -1.40
C GLY A 99 17.72 10.47 -2.54
N ALA A 100 17.94 9.45 -3.37
CA ALA A 100 16.94 9.02 -4.34
C ALA A 100 15.73 8.41 -3.61
N VAL A 101 14.53 8.89 -3.95
CA VAL A 101 13.27 8.30 -3.48
C VAL A 101 12.61 7.62 -4.66
N CYS A 102 12.44 6.32 -4.54
CA CYS A 102 11.75 5.50 -5.52
C CYS A 102 10.48 4.90 -4.94
N THR A 103 9.50 4.71 -5.80
CA THR A 103 8.26 4.05 -5.46
C THR A 103 7.95 2.92 -6.42
N ILE A 104 7.45 1.81 -5.92
CA ILE A 104 6.82 0.75 -6.71
C ILE A 104 5.37 1.19 -6.96
N GLU A 105 5.00 1.38 -8.23
CA GLU A 105 3.66 1.74 -8.65
C GLU A 105 3.00 0.54 -9.35
N MET A 106 1.73 0.28 -9.05
CA MET A 106 0.93 -0.79 -9.67
C MET A 106 -0.53 -0.32 -9.86
N LEU A 107 -1.23 -0.91 -10.82
CA LEU A 107 -2.68 -0.74 -10.95
C LEU A 107 -3.36 -1.91 -10.26
N ASN A 108 -4.28 -1.65 -9.32
CA ASN A 108 -4.97 -2.73 -8.65
C ASN A 108 -6.14 -3.23 -9.50
N THR A 109 -6.31 -4.55 -9.54
CA THR A 109 -7.42 -5.19 -10.25
C THR A 109 -8.55 -5.42 -9.28
N LEU A 110 -9.71 -4.80 -9.55
CA LEU A 110 -10.94 -5.10 -8.81
C LEU A 110 -11.48 -6.46 -9.23
N ASP A 111 -11.46 -6.75 -10.53
CA ASP A 111 -11.87 -8.05 -11.06
C ASP A 111 -11.37 -8.28 -12.49
N GLY A 112 -11.47 -9.51 -12.99
CA GLY A 112 -11.10 -9.85 -14.35
C GLY A 112 -11.98 -10.94 -14.92
N ALA A 113 -12.26 -10.86 -16.22
CA ALA A 113 -13.09 -11.81 -16.95
C ALA A 113 -12.47 -12.12 -18.31
N ARG A 114 -12.99 -13.15 -18.97
CA ARG A 114 -12.72 -13.40 -20.39
C ARG A 114 -13.85 -12.83 -21.22
N TYR A 115 -13.53 -12.13 -22.31
CA TYR A 115 -14.56 -11.76 -23.29
C TYR A 115 -14.85 -12.95 -24.20
N ARG A 116 -16.04 -12.96 -24.80
CA ARG A 116 -16.49 -14.07 -25.64
C ARG A 116 -15.85 -14.09 -27.02
N GLU A 117 -15.47 -15.29 -27.46
CA GLU A 117 -14.99 -15.58 -28.81
C GLU A 117 -15.80 -16.65 -29.55
N GLY A 118 -16.81 -17.24 -28.91
CA GLY A 118 -17.65 -18.30 -29.48
C GLY A 118 -19.14 -18.10 -29.18
N PRO A 119 -20.03 -18.98 -29.67
CA PRO A 119 -21.46 -18.96 -29.37
C PRO A 119 -21.73 -19.14 -27.87
N GLY A 120 -22.99 -18.91 -27.48
CA GLY A 120 -23.41 -18.94 -26.07
C GLY A 120 -23.41 -20.35 -25.49
N ASN A 121 -23.77 -20.46 -24.21
CA ASN A 121 -24.05 -21.76 -23.61
C ASN A 121 -25.47 -22.22 -23.98
N ILE A 122 -25.71 -23.53 -23.87
CA ILE A 122 -27.03 -24.14 -24.08
C ILE A 122 -28.01 -23.55 -23.05
N GLY A 123 -28.98 -22.75 -23.51
CA GLY A 123 -29.99 -22.08 -22.67
C GLY A 123 -30.04 -20.56 -22.83
N HIS A 124 -28.93 -19.95 -23.28
CA HIS A 124 -28.87 -18.54 -23.66
C HIS A 124 -27.95 -18.40 -24.89
N ASP A 125 -28.47 -18.89 -26.02
CA ASP A 125 -27.70 -19.05 -27.23
C ASP A 125 -27.55 -17.71 -27.95
N HIS A 126 -26.31 -17.29 -28.13
CA HIS A 126 -25.98 -16.18 -29.02
C HIS A 126 -25.43 -16.72 -30.31
N GLY A 127 -25.82 -16.10 -31.42
CA GLY A 127 -25.24 -16.41 -32.73
C GLY A 127 -23.70 -16.28 -32.72
N PRO A 128 -23.00 -16.93 -33.66
CA PRO A 128 -21.54 -17.07 -33.63
C PRO A 128 -20.75 -15.75 -33.72
N THR A 129 -21.43 -14.64 -34.02
CA THR A 129 -20.87 -13.28 -34.13
C THR A 129 -21.54 -12.27 -33.21
N GLN A 130 -22.58 -12.69 -32.46
CA GLN A 130 -23.38 -11.80 -31.63
C GLN A 130 -22.68 -11.57 -30.29
N TYR A 131 -22.57 -10.31 -29.87
CA TYR A 131 -21.90 -9.85 -28.65
C TYR A 131 -20.49 -10.40 -28.43
N ARG A 132 -19.75 -10.64 -29.52
CA ARG A 132 -18.30 -10.88 -29.47
C ARG A 132 -17.57 -9.55 -29.60
N LEU A 133 -16.47 -9.42 -28.86
CA LEU A 133 -15.58 -8.26 -28.99
C LEU A 133 -15.02 -8.22 -30.43
N LYS A 134 -15.17 -7.09 -31.10
CA LYS A 134 -14.63 -6.84 -32.43
C LYS A 134 -13.31 -6.09 -32.32
N VAL A 135 -12.25 -6.72 -32.78
CA VAL A 135 -10.91 -6.14 -32.80
C VAL A 135 -10.22 -6.39 -34.15
N PRO A 136 -9.87 -5.35 -34.92
CA PRO A 136 -10.39 -3.98 -34.80
C PRO A 136 -11.87 -3.93 -35.21
N GLY A 137 -12.66 -3.07 -34.57
CA GLY A 137 -14.04 -2.86 -34.96
C GLY A 137 -14.84 -2.02 -33.96
N ASN A 138 -15.97 -1.50 -34.42
CA ASN A 138 -16.87 -0.77 -33.55
C ASN A 138 -17.83 -1.73 -32.81
N ASP A 139 -17.80 -1.68 -31.47
CA ASP A 139 -18.64 -2.47 -30.57
C ASP A 139 -19.73 -1.61 -29.91
N ASN A 140 -20.41 -0.79 -30.70
CA ASN A 140 -21.55 0.02 -30.26
C ASN A 140 -22.66 -0.76 -29.54
N ASN A 141 -22.85 -2.02 -29.90
CA ASN A 141 -23.84 -2.90 -29.29
C ASN A 141 -23.28 -3.69 -28.10
N GLY A 142 -22.02 -3.44 -27.73
CA GLY A 142 -21.31 -4.13 -26.67
C GLY A 142 -20.89 -5.55 -27.02
N PHE A 143 -20.17 -6.14 -26.08
CA PHE A 143 -19.72 -7.53 -26.12
C PHE A 143 -19.92 -8.16 -24.75
N ASN A 144 -20.08 -9.48 -24.72
CA ASN A 144 -20.29 -10.22 -23.49
C ASN A 144 -18.97 -10.72 -22.91
N ILE A 145 -18.95 -10.83 -21.59
CA ILE A 145 -17.98 -11.64 -20.88
C ILE A 145 -18.54 -13.04 -20.64
N VAL A 146 -17.62 -14.00 -20.50
CA VAL A 146 -17.95 -15.35 -20.05
C VAL A 146 -18.27 -15.28 -18.56
N GLY A 147 -19.54 -15.47 -18.22
CA GLY A 147 -20.01 -15.38 -16.84
C GLY A 147 -20.21 -13.93 -16.38
N GLU A 148 -20.07 -13.73 -15.07
CA GLU A 148 -20.16 -12.43 -14.42
C GLU A 148 -18.85 -12.08 -13.69
N PHE A 149 -18.68 -10.79 -13.36
CA PHE A 149 -17.68 -10.40 -12.37
C PHE A 149 -18.08 -10.93 -10.98
N GLN A 150 -17.10 -11.51 -10.28
CA GLN A 150 -17.29 -12.19 -9.00
C GLN A 150 -17.05 -11.25 -7.82
N ASN A 151 -16.06 -10.38 -7.93
CA ASN A 151 -15.62 -9.46 -6.88
C ASN A 151 -16.12 -8.03 -7.13
N PHE A 152 -16.17 -7.59 -8.40
CA PHE A 152 -16.72 -6.29 -8.76
C PHE A 152 -18.21 -6.40 -9.11
N ARG A 153 -19.07 -6.26 -8.09
CA ARG A 153 -20.53 -6.42 -8.23
C ARG A 153 -21.33 -5.13 -7.98
N PRO A 154 -21.30 -4.15 -8.91
CA PRO A 154 -22.15 -2.97 -8.81
C PRO A 154 -23.62 -3.30 -9.11
N THR A 155 -24.53 -2.42 -8.70
CA THR A 155 -25.93 -2.48 -9.16
C THR A 155 -26.00 -2.25 -10.66
N LEU A 156 -26.65 -3.16 -11.39
CA LEU A 156 -26.79 -3.08 -12.85
C LEU A 156 -28.11 -2.36 -13.23
N PRO A 157 -28.14 -1.57 -14.32
CA PRO A 157 -27.02 -1.24 -15.19
C PRO A 157 -26.03 -0.28 -14.50
N PHE A 158 -24.74 -0.59 -14.60
CA PHE A 158 -23.67 0.23 -14.05
C PHE A 158 -22.98 1.02 -15.17
N THR A 159 -22.61 2.27 -14.91
CA THR A 159 -21.77 3.06 -15.81
C THR A 159 -20.53 3.53 -15.06
N SER A 160 -19.35 3.34 -15.65
CA SER A 160 -18.07 3.70 -15.04
C SER A 160 -18.01 5.17 -14.62
N THR A 161 -17.56 5.41 -13.38
CA THR A 161 -17.35 6.77 -12.84
C THR A 161 -15.93 7.00 -12.35
N SER A 162 -15.26 5.97 -11.84
CA SER A 162 -13.88 6.05 -11.37
C SER A 162 -13.05 4.82 -11.78
N GLU A 163 -13.73 3.69 -11.95
CA GLU A 163 -13.22 2.41 -12.39
C GLU A 163 -12.92 2.45 -13.87
N ARG A 164 -11.95 1.64 -14.28
CA ARG A 164 -11.50 1.59 -15.66
C ARG A 164 -11.48 0.17 -16.17
N LEU A 165 -11.95 -0.02 -17.38
CA LEU A 165 -11.85 -1.27 -18.11
C LEU A 165 -10.51 -1.31 -18.84
N ALA A 166 -9.62 -2.20 -18.45
CA ALA A 166 -8.32 -2.39 -19.09
C ALA A 166 -8.31 -3.61 -20.00
N ILE A 167 -7.87 -3.40 -21.24
CA ILE A 167 -7.59 -4.45 -22.22
C ILE A 167 -6.20 -4.21 -22.83
N TYR A 168 -5.49 -5.30 -23.14
CA TYR A 168 -4.22 -5.25 -23.86
C TYR A 168 -3.10 -4.44 -23.16
N ASN A 169 -2.97 -4.55 -21.82
CA ASN A 169 -1.81 -3.98 -21.12
C ASN A 169 -0.58 -4.88 -21.32
N GLN A 170 0.35 -4.46 -22.19
CA GLN A 170 1.52 -5.29 -22.57
C GLN A 170 2.82 -4.86 -21.89
N SER A 171 2.84 -3.70 -21.26
CA SER A 171 4.06 -3.18 -20.63
C SER A 171 3.71 -2.24 -19.49
N ALA A 172 4.57 -2.17 -18.48
CA ALA A 172 4.40 -1.23 -17.39
C ALA A 172 4.73 0.22 -17.81
N THR A 173 5.39 0.39 -18.95
CA THR A 173 5.79 1.68 -19.51
C THR A 173 5.67 1.72 -21.04
N GLY A 174 5.73 2.93 -21.62
CA GLY A 174 5.61 3.12 -23.06
C GLY A 174 4.17 3.09 -23.58
N ALA A 175 4.01 2.94 -24.90
CA ALA A 175 2.71 3.11 -25.59
C ALA A 175 1.67 2.03 -25.28
N THR A 176 2.12 0.83 -24.88
CA THR A 176 1.24 -0.30 -24.51
C THR A 176 0.88 -0.32 -23.02
N SER A 177 1.25 0.72 -22.28
CA SER A 177 1.03 0.83 -20.85
C SER A 177 -0.32 1.44 -20.53
N ALA A 178 -1.03 0.81 -19.59
CA ALA A 178 -2.28 1.31 -19.06
C ALA A 178 -2.14 2.65 -18.31
N TYR A 179 -0.93 3.07 -17.91
CA TYR A 179 -0.70 4.29 -17.14
C TYR A 179 -0.92 5.59 -17.89
N ALA A 180 -0.89 5.56 -19.22
CA ALA A 180 -1.19 6.73 -20.04
C ALA A 180 -2.57 7.29 -19.69
N ASP A 181 -3.54 6.40 -19.51
CA ASP A 181 -4.90 6.75 -19.14
C ASP A 181 -5.09 6.67 -17.63
N ALA A 182 -4.64 5.60 -16.97
CA ALA A 182 -5.05 5.26 -15.60
C ALA A 182 -4.72 6.32 -14.52
N THR A 183 -3.83 7.26 -14.82
CA THR A 183 -3.46 8.35 -13.92
C THR A 183 -4.31 9.61 -14.06
N LEU A 184 -5.16 9.68 -15.10
CA LEU A 184 -6.01 10.84 -15.38
C LEU A 184 -7.12 10.98 -14.34
N ALA A 185 -7.49 12.22 -14.02
CA ALA A 185 -8.52 12.50 -13.03
C ALA A 185 -9.94 12.20 -13.52
N ALA A 186 -10.17 12.39 -14.81
CA ALA A 186 -11.35 11.95 -15.53
C ALA A 186 -10.90 11.01 -16.67
N GLY A 187 -11.85 10.48 -17.43
CA GLY A 187 -11.61 9.44 -18.42
C GLY A 187 -10.47 9.69 -19.44
N PRO A 188 -10.17 8.68 -20.26
CA PRO A 188 -11.08 7.58 -20.57
C PRO A 188 -11.19 6.53 -19.46
N TYR A 189 -12.39 6.00 -19.28
CA TYR A 189 -12.66 4.88 -18.36
C TYR A 189 -12.52 3.53 -19.07
N VAL A 190 -12.17 3.53 -20.35
CA VAL A 190 -11.74 2.35 -21.08
C VAL A 190 -10.30 2.57 -21.50
N ILE A 191 -9.40 1.74 -20.98
CA ILE A 191 -7.98 1.74 -21.29
C ILE A 191 -7.77 0.71 -22.40
N THR A 192 -7.55 1.21 -23.60
CA THR A 192 -7.13 0.44 -24.78
C THR A 192 -5.98 1.18 -25.46
N ASN A 193 -5.03 0.44 -26.04
CA ASN A 193 -3.89 1.04 -26.73
C ASN A 193 -4.23 1.48 -28.17
N PRO A 194 -3.81 2.67 -28.65
CA PRO A 194 -3.51 3.88 -27.89
C PRO A 194 -4.72 4.83 -27.86
N ASN A 195 -4.91 5.46 -26.70
CA ASN A 195 -5.72 6.67 -26.47
C ASN A 195 -7.20 6.52 -26.81
N ALA A 196 -7.96 5.89 -25.90
CA ALA A 196 -9.41 6.02 -25.95
C ALA A 196 -9.82 7.50 -25.80
N PRO A 197 -10.84 7.97 -26.52
CA PRO A 197 -11.38 9.32 -26.35
C PRO A 197 -11.76 9.59 -24.89
N ALA A 198 -11.44 10.77 -24.36
CA ALA A 198 -11.49 11.06 -22.92
C ALA A 198 -12.87 10.81 -22.25
N ASN A 199 -13.96 10.94 -22.99
CA ASN A 199 -15.32 10.71 -22.50
C ASN A 199 -15.80 9.25 -22.61
N THR A 200 -14.96 8.34 -23.13
CA THR A 200 -15.30 6.92 -23.29
C THR A 200 -15.49 6.29 -21.92
N LYS A 201 -16.69 5.80 -21.69
CA LYS A 201 -17.11 5.05 -20.51
C LYS A 201 -17.39 3.61 -20.89
N PHE A 202 -17.48 2.73 -19.91
CA PHE A 202 -18.07 1.41 -20.11
C PHE A 202 -19.34 1.30 -19.27
N MET A 203 -20.32 0.60 -19.81
CA MET A 203 -21.52 0.19 -19.12
C MET A 203 -21.49 -1.31 -18.91
N LEU A 204 -21.86 -1.76 -17.72
CA LEU A 204 -22.12 -3.17 -17.41
C LEU A 204 -23.62 -3.35 -17.28
N GLN A 205 -24.15 -4.39 -17.92
CA GLN A 205 -25.56 -4.75 -17.87
C GLN A 205 -25.67 -6.27 -17.82
N ASP A 206 -26.77 -6.75 -17.24
CA ASP A 206 -27.18 -8.14 -17.45
C ASP A 206 -27.51 -8.32 -18.93
N ASP A 207 -27.09 -9.45 -19.51
CA ASP A 207 -27.32 -9.73 -20.91
C ASP A 207 -28.76 -10.17 -21.24
N GLY A 208 -29.58 -10.36 -20.22
CA GLY A 208 -30.97 -10.83 -20.28
C GLY A 208 -31.14 -12.28 -19.80
N GLY A 209 -30.04 -13.02 -19.65
CA GLY A 209 -30.02 -14.43 -19.26
C GLY A 209 -29.65 -14.70 -17.80
N GLY A 210 -29.15 -13.70 -17.06
CA GLY A 210 -28.69 -13.87 -15.68
C GLY A 210 -27.41 -14.71 -15.51
N ASP A 211 -26.71 -15.01 -16.60
CA ASP A 211 -25.51 -15.85 -16.64
C ASP A 211 -24.29 -15.11 -17.20
N GLU A 212 -24.48 -14.14 -18.10
CA GLU A 212 -23.44 -13.33 -18.68
C GLU A 212 -23.71 -11.83 -18.49
N TRP A 213 -22.62 -11.06 -18.36
CA TRP A 213 -22.72 -9.60 -18.40
C TRP A 213 -22.27 -9.05 -19.74
N ARG A 214 -23.01 -8.05 -20.21
CA ARG A 214 -22.68 -7.26 -21.40
C ARG A 214 -21.91 -6.00 -21.02
N ILE A 215 -20.82 -5.76 -21.74
CA ILE A 215 -20.01 -4.56 -21.66
C ILE A 215 -20.23 -3.71 -22.90
N THR A 216 -20.75 -2.51 -22.72
CA THR A 216 -21.02 -1.57 -23.83
C THR A 216 -20.23 -0.29 -23.63
N PRO A 217 -19.38 0.12 -24.60
CA PRO A 217 -18.80 1.45 -24.60
C PRO A 217 -19.89 2.51 -24.62
N SER A 218 -19.78 3.54 -23.79
CA SER A 218 -20.73 4.65 -23.71
C SER A 218 -20.04 6.00 -23.73
N GLY A 219 -20.78 7.06 -24.06
CA GLY A 219 -20.23 8.40 -24.27
C GLY A 219 -19.50 8.59 -25.61
N ASN A 220 -19.10 7.50 -26.28
CA ASN A 220 -18.53 7.54 -27.62
C ASN A 220 -19.02 6.35 -28.47
N PRO A 221 -20.10 6.51 -29.26
CA PRO A 221 -20.69 5.46 -30.08
C PRO A 221 -19.91 5.21 -31.38
N ASN A 222 -18.64 5.59 -31.46
CA ASN A 222 -17.74 5.14 -32.53
C ASN A 222 -16.44 4.59 -31.95
N PHE A 223 -16.45 4.30 -30.64
CA PHE A 223 -15.29 3.76 -29.96
C PHE A 223 -14.97 2.36 -30.48
N ASN A 224 -13.69 2.14 -30.80
CA ASN A 224 -13.20 0.91 -31.39
C ASN A 224 -12.08 0.32 -30.53
N PHE A 225 -12.22 -0.95 -30.18
CA PHE A 225 -11.15 -1.71 -29.56
C PHE A 225 -10.11 -2.11 -30.59
N ARG A 226 -8.93 -1.50 -30.50
CA ARG A 226 -7.89 -1.65 -31.51
C ARG A 226 -7.08 -2.94 -31.42
N TRP A 227 -6.91 -3.48 -30.21
CA TRP A 227 -6.08 -4.67 -29.98
C TRP A 227 -6.75 -5.69 -29.06
N ALA A 228 -6.61 -6.96 -29.42
CA ALA A 228 -7.18 -8.08 -28.69
C ALA A 228 -6.18 -8.54 -27.62
N SER A 229 -6.68 -8.81 -26.41
CA SER A 229 -5.87 -9.34 -25.32
C SER A 229 -5.29 -10.71 -25.71
N PRO A 230 -3.97 -10.98 -25.54
CA PRO A 230 -3.37 -12.26 -25.93
C PRO A 230 -4.03 -13.47 -25.29
N ASN A 231 -4.57 -13.30 -24.08
CA ASN A 231 -5.19 -14.35 -23.29
C ASN A 231 -6.72 -14.18 -23.19
N GLN A 232 -7.32 -13.38 -24.07
CA GLN A 232 -8.76 -13.08 -24.08
C GLN A 232 -9.27 -12.44 -22.78
N ARG A 233 -8.40 -11.76 -22.03
CA ARG A 233 -8.74 -11.19 -20.71
C ARG A 233 -9.00 -9.70 -20.78
N ILE A 234 -9.97 -9.29 -19.98
CA ILE A 234 -10.24 -7.90 -19.61
C ILE A 234 -10.22 -7.78 -18.09
N PHE A 235 -9.92 -6.59 -17.61
CA PHE A 235 -9.81 -6.32 -16.17
C PHE A 235 -10.53 -5.03 -15.83
N ILE A 236 -11.21 -5.01 -14.69
CA ILE A 236 -11.66 -3.78 -14.06
C ILE A 236 -10.57 -3.36 -13.09
N VAL A 237 -10.04 -2.17 -13.29
CA VAL A 237 -9.00 -1.59 -12.44
C VAL A 237 -9.49 -0.32 -11.79
N ASP A 238 -8.88 0.02 -10.66
CA ASP A 238 -9.11 1.27 -9.98
C ASP A 238 -7.97 2.26 -10.27
N THR A 239 -7.68 3.13 -9.31
CA THR A 239 -6.61 4.11 -9.39
C THR A 239 -5.27 3.52 -8.97
N PRO A 240 -4.16 3.97 -9.59
CA PRO A 240 -2.83 3.48 -9.25
C PRO A 240 -2.50 3.57 -7.76
N VAL A 241 -1.85 2.52 -7.26
CA VAL A 241 -1.27 2.42 -5.93
C VAL A 241 0.23 2.57 -6.03
N SER A 242 0.82 3.42 -5.19
CA SER A 242 2.28 3.55 -5.06
C SER A 242 2.75 3.20 -3.66
N TYR A 243 3.85 2.45 -3.58
CA TYR A 243 4.58 2.07 -2.39
C TYR A 243 5.97 2.72 -2.40
N GLY A 244 6.33 3.43 -1.35
CA GLY A 244 7.64 4.05 -1.24
C GLY A 244 8.10 4.14 0.20
N GLU A 245 9.40 4.30 0.38
CA GLU A 245 10.02 4.63 1.67
C GLU A 245 10.06 6.16 1.83
N ARG A 246 9.73 6.64 3.02
CA ARG A 246 10.05 8.02 3.42
C ARG A 246 10.88 7.94 4.68
N GLN A 247 12.10 8.46 4.63
CA GLN A 247 12.94 8.57 5.80
C GLN A 247 12.47 9.76 6.65
N HIS A 248 11.69 9.48 7.69
CA HIS A 248 11.52 10.38 8.83
C HIS A 248 11.93 9.62 10.07
N HIS A 249 13.01 10.07 10.72
CA HIS A 249 13.43 9.65 12.06
C HIS A 249 13.34 8.12 12.31
N ALA A 250 14.30 7.36 11.81
CA ALA A 250 14.53 5.95 12.17
C ALA A 250 13.35 4.96 11.96
N LEU A 251 12.31 5.34 11.22
CA LEU A 251 11.16 4.49 10.90
C LEU A 251 11.00 4.35 9.38
N LEU A 252 10.76 3.11 8.95
CA LEU A 252 10.43 2.77 7.57
C LEU A 252 8.92 2.93 7.40
N GLU A 253 8.48 4.07 6.87
CA GLU A 253 7.06 4.32 6.60
C GLU A 253 6.71 3.84 5.19
N LEU A 254 5.91 2.77 5.09
CA LEU A 254 5.34 2.30 3.84
C LEU A 254 4.11 3.15 3.50
N PHE A 255 4.23 4.01 2.50
CA PHE A 255 3.10 4.84 2.05
C PHE A 255 2.21 4.07 1.09
N HIS A 256 0.90 4.17 1.30
CA HIS A 256 -0.10 3.83 0.30
C HIS A 256 -0.62 5.14 -0.29
N TYR A 257 -0.32 5.41 -1.56
CA TYR A 257 -0.87 6.57 -2.27
C TYR A 257 -1.79 6.12 -3.39
N ARG A 258 -3.09 6.39 -3.22
CA ARG A 258 -4.07 6.32 -4.29
C ARG A 258 -4.09 7.70 -4.97
N ARG A 259 -3.75 7.79 -6.25
CA ARG A 259 -3.78 9.09 -6.94
C ARG A 259 -5.22 9.62 -6.95
N PRO A 260 -5.50 10.84 -6.44
CA PRO A 260 -6.85 11.38 -6.43
C PRO A 260 -7.30 11.74 -7.85
N THR A 261 -8.46 11.25 -8.23
CA THR A 261 -9.26 11.77 -9.35
C THR A 261 -9.93 13.07 -8.88
N GLU A 262 -9.22 14.20 -9.02
CA GLU A 262 -9.54 15.61 -8.69
C GLU A 262 -10.49 15.98 -7.50
N ARG A 263 -10.03 16.96 -6.70
CA ARG A 263 -10.71 17.70 -5.61
C ARG A 263 -11.03 16.97 -4.30
N ALA A 264 -10.84 15.66 -4.18
CA ALA A 264 -10.81 15.02 -2.86
C ALA A 264 -9.39 15.11 -2.29
N GLY A 265 -9.24 15.77 -1.15
CA GLY A 265 -7.97 16.00 -0.46
C GLY A 265 -7.11 14.74 -0.35
N ARG A 266 -5.79 14.94 -0.31
CA ARG A 266 -4.77 13.89 -0.11
C ARG A 266 -5.17 13.01 1.08
N ARG A 267 -5.88 11.91 0.85
CA ARG A 267 -6.10 10.89 1.89
C ARG A 267 -4.82 10.07 1.96
N HIS A 268 -3.86 10.62 2.70
CA HIS A 268 -2.77 9.81 3.22
C HIS A 268 -3.39 8.89 4.28
N GLN A 269 -3.65 7.63 3.93
CA GLN A 269 -3.75 6.60 4.96
C GLN A 269 -2.31 6.31 5.38
N ARG A 270 -1.88 6.96 6.46
CA ARG A 270 -0.64 6.61 7.13
C ARG A 270 -0.88 5.30 7.84
N LEU A 271 -0.20 4.25 7.39
CA LEU A 271 0.00 3.08 8.23
C LEU A 271 1.30 3.32 9.01
N ALA A 272 1.19 4.03 10.13
CA ALA A 272 2.32 4.22 11.03
C ALA A 272 2.49 2.92 11.83
N LEU A 273 3.51 2.13 11.52
CA LEU A 273 3.99 1.06 12.40
C LEU A 273 4.81 1.72 13.51
N ASN A 274 4.13 2.16 14.56
CA ASN A 274 4.75 2.86 15.68
C ASN A 274 5.48 1.83 16.56
N ALA A 275 6.81 1.87 16.57
CA ALA A 275 7.65 0.93 17.33
C ALA A 275 7.79 1.27 18.83
N GLY A 276 6.92 2.12 19.37
CA GLY A 276 6.89 2.50 20.78
C GLY A 276 5.52 2.24 21.39
N HIS A 277 5.46 1.30 22.32
CA HIS A 277 4.29 0.90 23.11
C HIS A 277 3.09 0.36 22.31
N GLY A 278 2.96 -0.97 22.28
CA GLY A 278 1.77 -1.68 21.82
C GLY A 278 1.61 -1.67 20.30
N LEU A 279 1.55 -2.88 19.71
CA LEU A 279 1.20 -3.08 18.30
C LEU A 279 -0.24 -2.59 18.07
N GLN A 280 -0.41 -1.30 17.79
CA GLN A 280 -1.69 -0.72 17.45
C GLN A 280 -1.66 -0.28 15.99
N LEU A 281 -2.44 -0.99 15.16
CA LEU A 281 -2.66 -0.70 13.75
C LEU A 281 -3.50 0.59 13.64
N GLN A 282 -2.90 1.75 13.88
CA GLN A 282 -3.62 3.02 13.82
C GLN A 282 -3.69 3.50 12.36
N LEU A 283 -4.87 3.37 11.76
CA LEU A 283 -5.18 3.93 10.44
C LEU A 283 -5.30 5.46 10.56
N LEU A 284 -4.20 6.20 10.45
CA LEU A 284 -4.19 7.65 10.60
C LEU A 284 -4.50 8.31 9.24
N ALA A 285 -5.72 8.81 9.09
CA ALA A 285 -6.10 9.68 7.97
C ALA A 285 -5.54 11.09 8.23
N GLY A 286 -4.38 11.41 7.65
CA GLY A 286 -3.77 12.73 7.77
C GLY A 286 -4.32 13.71 6.72
N HIS A 287 -5.10 14.70 7.15
CA HIS A 287 -5.54 15.81 6.30
C HIS A 287 -4.50 16.96 6.41
N GLU A 288 -3.57 17.06 5.47
CA GLU A 288 -2.61 18.18 5.41
C GLU A 288 -3.17 19.28 4.47
N PRO A 289 -3.36 20.53 4.93
CA PRO A 289 -3.85 21.61 4.07
C PRO A 289 -2.77 22.05 3.09
N ALA A 290 -3.14 22.19 1.81
CA ALA A 290 -2.25 22.63 0.74
C ALA A 290 -1.69 24.03 1.03
N ARG A 291 -0.36 24.15 1.17
CA ARG A 291 0.33 25.45 1.12
C ARG A 291 0.20 26.02 -0.29
N ARG A 292 -0.61 27.07 -0.44
CA ARG A 292 -0.73 27.89 -1.65
C ARG A 292 0.65 28.45 -2.01
N ALA A 293 1.17 28.11 -3.18
CA ALA A 293 2.20 28.90 -3.85
C ALA A 293 1.59 30.28 -4.15
N ARG A 294 2.17 31.34 -3.56
CA ARG A 294 1.82 32.71 -3.91
C ARG A 294 2.50 33.06 -5.23
N ASP A 295 1.69 33.44 -6.21
CA ASP A 295 2.10 34.16 -7.42
C ASP A 295 2.93 35.39 -7.04
N ALA A 296 4.14 35.50 -7.58
CA ALA A 296 4.88 36.75 -7.64
C ALA A 296 4.73 37.34 -9.05
N ARG A 297 3.71 38.18 -9.23
CA ARG A 297 3.67 39.17 -10.32
C ARG A 297 4.29 40.47 -9.78
N HIS A 298 5.46 40.85 -10.28
CA HIS A 298 5.95 42.23 -10.30
C HIS A 298 6.78 42.40 -11.59
N TYR A 299 6.23 43.04 -12.63
CA TYR A 299 6.31 44.48 -12.90
C TYR A 299 7.76 44.99 -13.00
N HIS A 300 8.27 45.14 -14.23
CA HIS A 300 9.13 46.27 -14.57
C HIS A 300 8.97 46.65 -16.04
N ARG A 301 8.48 47.88 -16.22
CA ARG A 301 8.71 48.72 -17.41
C ARG A 301 10.21 48.93 -17.58
N ARG A 302 10.73 48.73 -18.79
CA ARG A 302 11.23 49.78 -19.70
C ARG A 302 11.45 49.16 -21.08
#